data_AF-A0A381U3J6-F1
#
_entry.id   AF-A0A381U3J6-F1
#
_cell.length_a   1.000
_cell.length_b   1.000
_cell.length_c   1.000
_cell.angle_alpha   90.00
_cell.angle_beta   90.00
_cell.angle_gamma   90.00
#
_symmetry.space_group_name_H-M   'P 1'
#
loop_
_entity.id
_entity.type
_entity.pdbx_description
1 polymer ?
#
loop_
_entity_poly.entity_id
_entity_poly.type
_entity_poly.pdbx_seq_one_letter_code
_entity_poly.pdbx_strand_id
1 'polypeptide(L)'
;MVKEPKTSERTPWHHDQPYYCIDGEQVCSIWLPLDPVPKESGLEFVSGSHTWGKMFMPLKFLTNKEYDYSPGSFESLPDIESEREKYTILSWDMAPGDCIVFHFK
;
A
#
# COMPACT_ATOMS: atom_id res chain seq x y z
N MET A 1 -9.93 -6.82 7.09
CA MET A 1 -10.30 -6.84 5.65
C MET A 1 -10.41 -8.28 5.20
N VAL A 2 -11.28 -8.61 4.25
CA VAL A 2 -11.42 -9.96 3.70
C VAL A 2 -11.26 -9.86 2.18
N LYS A 3 -10.38 -10.67 1.59
CA LYS A 3 -10.38 -10.94 0.15
C LYS A 3 -10.87 -12.36 -0.05
N GLU A 4 -11.94 -12.53 -0.83
CA GLU A 4 -12.45 -13.87 -1.11
C GLU A 4 -11.47 -14.65 -2.00
N PRO A 5 -11.32 -15.97 -1.79
CA PRO A 5 -10.51 -16.81 -2.66
C PRO A 5 -10.91 -16.65 -4.12
N LYS A 6 -9.92 -16.48 -5.02
CA LYS A 6 -10.10 -16.29 -6.49
C LYS A 6 -10.64 -14.92 -6.92
N THR A 7 -10.67 -13.92 -6.05
CA THR A 7 -10.83 -12.52 -6.49
C THR A 7 -9.53 -12.02 -7.12
N SER A 8 -9.60 -11.54 -8.37
CA SER A 8 -8.46 -11.08 -9.16
C SER A 8 -8.06 -9.63 -8.87
N GLU A 9 -8.88 -8.89 -8.13
CA GLU A 9 -8.65 -7.46 -7.89
C GLU A 9 -7.48 -7.25 -6.92
N ARG A 10 -6.32 -6.91 -7.49
CA ARG A 10 -5.16 -6.45 -6.74
C ARG A 10 -5.48 -5.10 -6.11
N THR A 11 -5.02 -4.93 -4.88
CA THR A 11 -5.05 -3.60 -4.26
C THR A 11 -4.00 -2.76 -4.97
N PRO A 12 -4.32 -1.56 -5.48
CA PRO A 12 -3.34 -0.74 -6.17
C PRO A 12 -2.22 -0.31 -5.22
N TRP A 13 -1.05 0.00 -5.77
CA TRP A 13 0.01 0.69 -5.02
C TRP A 13 -0.53 2.01 -4.46
N HIS A 14 -0.22 2.31 -3.21
CA HIS A 14 -0.63 3.55 -2.55
C HIS A 14 0.22 3.78 -1.28
N HIS A 15 0.21 5.02 -0.79
CA HIS A 15 0.48 5.30 0.62
C HIS A 15 -0.86 5.40 1.36
N ASP A 16 -0.88 5.04 2.63
CA ASP A 16 -2.06 5.16 3.49
C ASP A 16 -2.36 6.64 3.80
N GLN A 17 -1.32 7.47 3.99
CA GLN A 17 -1.41 8.88 4.40
C GLN A 17 -2.53 9.70 3.74
N PRO A 18 -2.69 9.76 2.40
CA PRO A 18 -3.70 10.60 1.77
C PRO A 18 -5.15 10.23 2.13
N TYR A 19 -5.40 9.05 2.70
CA TYR A 19 -6.71 8.62 3.16
C TYR A 19 -7.04 9.06 4.59
N TYR A 20 -6.07 9.62 5.32
CA TYR A 20 -6.23 10.05 6.71
C TYR A 20 -6.21 11.58 6.83
N CYS A 21 -6.97 12.12 7.79
CA CYS A 21 -6.97 13.55 8.12
C CYS A 21 -5.82 13.94 9.08
N ILE A 22 -4.66 13.28 8.98
CA ILE A 22 -3.48 13.53 9.82
C ILE A 22 -2.20 13.51 8.99
N ASP A 23 -1.23 14.35 9.39
CA ASP A 23 0.15 14.32 8.90
C ASP A 23 1.09 14.06 10.09
N GLY A 24 2.19 13.37 9.81
CA GLY A 24 3.17 13.01 10.83
C GLY A 24 4.16 11.95 10.33
N GLU A 25 5.22 11.73 11.12
CA GLU A 25 6.25 10.71 10.89
C GLU A 25 6.21 9.59 11.94
N GLN A 26 5.24 9.64 12.86
CA GLN A 26 5.12 8.73 14.00
C GLN A 26 3.80 7.97 13.96
N VAL A 27 3.38 7.59 12.75
CA VAL A 27 2.14 6.84 12.51
C VAL A 27 2.49 5.53 11.83
N CYS A 28 2.01 4.43 12.41
CA CYS A 28 2.17 3.11 11.83
C CYS A 28 0.83 2.40 11.70
N SER A 29 0.72 1.61 10.64
CA SER A 29 -0.35 0.67 10.40
C SER A 29 0.13 -0.71 10.87
N ILE A 30 -0.75 -1.46 11.53
CA ILE A 30 -0.50 -2.85 11.92
C ILE A 30 -1.46 -3.73 11.14
N TRP A 31 -0.92 -4.65 10.35
CA TRP A 31 -1.68 -5.66 9.63
C TRP A 31 -1.42 -7.04 10.24
N LEU A 32 -2.51 -7.74 10.59
CA LEU A 32 -2.47 -9.07 11.18
C LEU A 32 -3.38 -10.00 10.36
N PRO A 33 -2.86 -11.13 9.83
CA PRO A 33 -3.68 -12.12 9.16
C PRO A 33 -4.48 -12.95 10.17
N LEU A 34 -5.71 -13.30 9.81
CA LEU A 34 -6.55 -14.23 10.59
C LEU A 34 -6.47 -15.68 10.07
N ASP A 35 -5.96 -15.86 8.85
CA ASP A 35 -5.73 -17.15 8.17
C ASP A 35 -4.30 -17.15 7.59
N PRO A 36 -3.71 -18.31 7.25
CA PRO A 36 -2.44 -18.33 6.53
C PRO A 36 -2.51 -17.57 5.20
N VAL A 37 -1.55 -16.70 4.94
CA VAL A 37 -1.45 -15.89 3.72
C VAL A 37 -0.10 -16.15 3.06
N PRO A 38 -0.06 -16.83 1.90
CA PRO A 38 1.18 -17.01 1.15
C PRO A 38 1.64 -15.68 0.55
N LYS A 39 2.96 -15.52 0.44
CA LYS A 39 3.63 -14.30 -0.02
C LYS A 39 3.03 -13.73 -1.30
N GLU A 40 2.69 -14.58 -2.28
CA GLU A 40 2.18 -14.16 -3.59
C GLU A 40 0.81 -13.48 -3.52
N SER A 41 0.10 -13.66 -2.40
CA SER A 41 -1.21 -13.05 -2.11
C SER A 41 -1.19 -12.08 -0.92
N GLY A 42 -0.03 -11.90 -0.30
CA GLY A 42 0.19 -11.04 0.85
C GLY A 42 0.36 -9.57 0.49
N LEU A 43 0.75 -8.78 1.50
CA LEU A 43 1.12 -7.39 1.28
C LEU A 43 2.50 -7.31 0.61
N GLU A 44 2.67 -6.29 -0.24
CA GLU A 44 3.93 -5.94 -0.88
C GLU A 44 4.30 -4.50 -0.51
N PHE A 45 5.58 -4.26 -0.25
CA PHE A 45 6.09 -2.94 0.14
C PHE A 45 7.30 -2.56 -0.68
N VAL A 46 7.40 -1.30 -1.08
CA VAL A 46 8.65 -0.75 -1.61
C VAL A 46 9.52 -0.31 -0.45
N SER A 47 10.68 -0.96 -0.28
CA SER A 47 11.61 -0.62 0.80
C SER A 47 12.03 0.85 0.74
N GLY A 48 11.81 1.58 1.84
CA GLY A 48 12.19 3.00 1.95
C GLY A 48 11.23 4.00 1.32
N SER A 49 10.06 3.59 0.79
CA SER A 49 9.10 4.54 0.17
C SER A 49 8.64 5.65 1.12
N HIS A 50 8.50 5.31 2.40
CA HIS A 50 8.13 6.26 3.46
C HIS A 50 9.05 7.47 3.61
N THR A 51 10.30 7.38 3.15
CA THR A 51 11.26 8.49 3.22
C THR A 51 11.36 9.30 1.93
N TRP A 52 10.53 9.04 0.92
CA TRP A 52 10.58 9.78 -0.34
C TRP A 52 10.17 11.24 -0.21
N GLY A 53 9.51 11.62 0.89
CA GLY A 53 9.13 13.02 1.16
C GLY A 53 8.04 13.54 0.21
N LYS A 54 7.20 12.64 -0.31
CA LYS A 54 6.16 12.93 -1.31
C LYS A 54 4.79 12.51 -0.81
N MET A 55 3.77 13.27 -1.21
CA MET A 55 2.37 12.92 -0.99
C MET A 55 1.76 12.49 -2.32
N PHE A 56 1.34 11.24 -2.41
CA PHE A 56 0.84 10.66 -3.66
C PHE A 56 -0.68 10.74 -3.78
N MET A 57 -1.16 10.86 -5.02
CA MET A 57 -2.59 10.92 -5.32
C MET A 57 -3.28 9.63 -4.87
N PRO A 58 -4.29 9.68 -4.00
CA PRO A 58 -5.03 8.49 -3.60
C PRO A 58 -5.84 7.95 -4.79
N LEU A 59 -5.93 6.63 -4.88
CA LEU A 59 -6.76 5.92 -5.83
C LEU A 59 -8.01 5.36 -5.16
N LYS A 60 -9.14 5.39 -5.86
CA LYS A 60 -10.35 4.68 -5.47
C LYS A 60 -10.15 3.19 -5.73
N PHE A 61 -10.02 2.37 -4.70
CA PHE A 61 -9.68 0.94 -4.83
C PHE A 61 -10.67 0.14 -5.70
N LEU A 62 -11.93 0.54 -5.78
CA LEU A 62 -12.93 -0.15 -6.61
C LEU A 62 -12.81 0.17 -8.10
N THR A 63 -12.24 1.32 -8.47
CA THR A 63 -12.23 1.79 -9.87
C THR A 63 -10.83 2.09 -10.39
N ASN A 64 -9.81 2.05 -9.53
CA ASN A 64 -8.44 2.50 -9.80
C ASN A 64 -8.38 3.92 -10.42
N LYS A 65 -9.37 4.75 -10.12
CA LYS A 65 -9.40 6.16 -10.54
C LYS A 65 -8.90 7.06 -9.42
N GLU A 66 -8.21 8.13 -9.77
CA GLU A 66 -7.82 9.18 -8.83
C GLU A 66 -9.05 9.82 -8.16
N TYR A 67 -8.85 10.32 -6.94
CA TYR A 67 -9.81 11.22 -6.31
C TYR A 67 -9.78 12.60 -6.98
N ASP A 68 -10.90 13.31 -6.90
CA ASP A 68 -11.02 14.65 -7.47
C ASP A 68 -10.42 15.68 -6.51
N TYR A 69 -9.13 15.95 -6.70
CA TYR A 69 -8.39 16.98 -5.98
C TYR A 69 -7.93 18.07 -6.94
N SER A 70 -7.68 19.26 -6.40
CA SER A 70 -7.11 20.35 -7.18
C SER A 70 -5.78 19.94 -7.83
N PRO A 71 -5.52 20.30 -9.10
CA PRO A 71 -4.26 19.99 -9.76
C PRO A 71 -3.05 20.47 -8.94
N GLY A 72 -2.06 19.60 -8.77
CA GLY A 72 -0.84 19.89 -8.00
C GLY A 72 -0.93 19.67 -6.49
N SER A 73 -2.08 19.24 -5.96
CA SER A 73 -2.21 18.87 -4.53
C SER A 73 -1.40 17.63 -4.15
N PHE A 74 -1.16 16.73 -5.10
CA PHE A 74 -0.45 15.47 -4.90
C PHE A 74 0.43 15.15 -6.12
N GLU A 75 1.49 14.37 -5.88
CA GLU A 75 2.26 13.75 -6.96
C GLU A 75 1.54 12.50 -7.48
N SER A 76 1.67 12.22 -8.77
CA SER A 76 1.20 10.94 -9.32
C SER A 76 2.05 9.79 -8.76
N LEU A 77 1.41 8.66 -8.48
CA LEU A 77 2.13 7.44 -8.12
C LEU A 77 3.03 7.02 -9.29
N PRO A 78 4.30 6.66 -9.04
CA PRO A 78 5.11 5.99 -10.05
C PRO A 78 4.47 4.66 -10.42
N ASP A 79 4.63 4.23 -11.67
CA ASP A 79 4.15 2.92 -12.12
C ASP A 79 5.07 1.80 -11.59
N ILE A 80 4.93 1.51 -10.31
CA ILE A 80 5.73 0.49 -9.60
C ILE A 80 5.51 -0.89 -10.23
N GLU A 81 4.31 -1.16 -10.74
CA GLU A 81 3.96 -2.49 -11.25
C GLU A 81 4.63 -2.80 -12.59
N SER A 82 4.79 -1.82 -13.48
CA SER A 82 5.51 -2.04 -14.74
C SER A 82 7.04 -1.94 -14.60
N GLU A 83 7.53 -1.33 -13.51
CA GLU A 83 8.96 -1.06 -13.28
C GLU A 83 9.51 -1.74 -12.01
N ARG A 84 8.97 -2.91 -11.65
CA ARG A 84 9.26 -3.60 -10.38
C ARG A 84 10.75 -3.83 -10.13
N GLU A 85 11.53 -4.02 -11.18
CA GLU A 85 12.99 -4.21 -11.13
C GLU A 85 13.77 -3.00 -10.61
N LYS A 86 13.17 -1.80 -10.62
CA LYS A 86 13.79 -0.59 -10.06
C LYS A 86 13.65 -0.49 -8.54
N TYR A 87 12.81 -1.33 -7.94
CA TYR A 87 12.43 -1.24 -6.54
C TYR A 87 12.83 -2.50 -5.77
N THR A 88 13.23 -2.33 -4.50
CA THR A 88 13.34 -3.46 -3.58
C THR A 88 11.97 -3.74 -2.99
N ILE A 89 11.25 -4.72 -3.56
CA ILE A 89 9.92 -5.12 -3.10
C ILE A 89 10.03 -6.20 -2.02
N LEU A 90 9.46 -5.90 -0.85
CA LEU A 90 9.43 -6.77 0.33
C LEU A 90 8.05 -7.41 0.47
N SER A 91 8.02 -8.70 0.77
CA SER A 91 6.81 -9.46 1.07
C SER A 91 7.19 -10.79 1.75
N TRP A 92 6.27 -11.38 2.52
CA TRP A 92 6.50 -12.55 3.37
C TRP A 92 5.32 -13.51 3.33
N ASP A 93 5.59 -14.80 3.56
CA ASP A 93 4.57 -15.77 3.98
C ASP A 93 4.17 -15.48 5.42
N MET A 94 2.87 -15.49 5.70
CA MET A 94 2.31 -15.07 6.98
C MET A 94 1.40 -16.13 7.56
N ALA A 95 1.52 -16.41 8.86
CA ALA A 95 0.63 -17.30 9.61
C ALA A 95 -0.18 -16.53 10.66
N PRO A 96 -1.33 -17.08 11.11
CA PRO A 96 -2.06 -16.50 12.25
C PRO A 96 -1.14 -16.35 13.47
N GLY A 97 -1.08 -15.14 14.00
CA GLY A 97 -0.18 -14.75 15.10
C GLY A 97 0.99 -13.87 14.67
N ASP A 98 1.33 -13.84 13.39
CA ASP A 98 2.30 -12.89 12.84
C ASP A 98 1.67 -11.48 12.69
N CYS A 99 2.50 -10.45 12.56
CA CYS A 99 2.04 -9.12 12.18
C CYS A 99 3.09 -8.37 11.35
N ILE A 100 2.61 -7.49 10.48
CA ILE A 100 3.44 -6.51 9.77
C ILE A 100 3.11 -5.14 10.35
N VAL A 101 4.13 -4.45 10.83
CA VAL A 101 4.04 -3.05 11.25
C VAL A 101 4.77 -2.21 10.21
N PHE A 102 4.09 -1.24 9.62
CA PHE A 102 4.65 -0.40 8.56
C PHE A 102 4.27 1.05 8.75
N HIS A 103 5.09 1.95 8.22
CA HIS A 103 4.77 3.38 8.19
C HIS A 103 3.61 3.60 7.21
N PHE A 104 2.70 4.51 7.53
CA PHE A 104 1.55 4.85 6.66
C PHE A 104 1.93 5.69 5.41
N LYS A 105 3.22 5.97 5.24
CA LYS A 105 3.84 6.51 4.01
C LYS A 105 4.74 5.42 3.43
#